data_AF-F1ZBR2-F1
#
_entry.id   AF-F1ZBR2-F1
#
_cell.length_a   1.000
_cell.length_b   1.000
_cell.length_c   1.000
_cell.angle_alpha   90.00
_cell.angle_beta   90.00
_cell.angle_gamma   90.00
#
_symmetry.space_group_name_H-M   'P 1'
#
loop_
_entity.id
_entity.type
_entity.pdbx_description
1 polymer ?
#
loop_
_entity_poly.entity_id
_entity_poly.type
_entity_poly.pdbx_seq_one_letter_code
_entity_poly.pdbx_strand_id
1 'polypeptide(L)'
;MDGMTKRTKLITPEEEAAYLRMFAESYARNRRLMNAQRFNAGQLTINLVKAPDDPGEGEPAFQDDLARFGGGLRAAEIPYHQTAIAMDSVAAHGFTLPEFVVAMQALGPPAITAIAGYAVAWMRSRKGRSIRIAVGDVEVEASTLDQVEHALQKALMLRDRQTVGAAAPSTSSHTHYDEGELTMPIEDDEIRGVLLKHFHNLRHNNGGWVPISETVLAPHPVELRVIGSVCQQLADIGLIDWKALAGDGGIAAGMAKITGKGVAAVERRGSSEISIRFPSNDGSARDSRASEPQYTPEAASAVYAAIEGLIAAGKRAYAHNVPLEAQNILLKHFGGRLRPAEASDQIQAAIVGLAESDKIEIHPEPRKDWLILEREILEEIVVPEVSRKIFVVHGRDDATKNEVSLFLGAIGLEPIILHMRPNGGRHLLTKFREEADGADFAVVLMTPDDEGGLAGVADRKPRARQNVVLELGFFLGKLGPANVAALVKDDVEKPSDFDGIAYIPFDAGGTTWKTLLARELQHAKVPFDPAKVLTA
;
A
#
# COMPACT_ATOMS: atom_id res chain seq x y z
N MET A 1 30.38 35.56 -37.19
CA MET A 1 29.60 36.71 -36.72
C MET A 1 28.36 36.72 -37.59
N ASP A 2 27.18 36.37 -37.12
CA ASP A 2 26.52 36.95 -35.96
C ASP A 2 25.59 35.96 -35.24
N GLY A 3 25.39 36.18 -33.94
CA GLY A 3 24.85 35.23 -32.97
C GLY A 3 23.34 34.97 -33.05
N MET A 4 22.97 33.71 -32.84
CA MET A 4 21.59 33.28 -32.62
C MET A 4 21.40 33.00 -31.13
N THR A 5 21.09 34.05 -30.36
CA THR A 5 20.80 33.99 -28.94
C THR A 5 19.49 33.21 -28.75
N LYS A 6 19.56 31.95 -28.29
CA LYS A 6 18.38 31.20 -27.85
C LYS A 6 17.75 31.94 -26.68
N ARG A 7 16.59 32.58 -26.90
CA ARG A 7 15.75 33.11 -25.83
C ARG A 7 15.21 31.93 -25.02
N THR A 8 15.75 31.73 -23.83
CA THR A 8 15.13 30.90 -22.79
C THR A 8 13.74 31.48 -22.52
N LYS A 9 12.68 30.76 -22.91
CA LYS A 9 11.32 31.09 -22.44
C LYS A 9 11.32 30.83 -20.94
N LEU A 10 11.42 31.91 -20.17
CA LEU A 10 11.11 31.88 -18.74
C LEU A 10 9.64 31.46 -18.61
N ILE A 11 9.39 30.54 -17.68
CA ILE A 11 8.05 30.10 -17.28
C ILE A 11 7.26 31.36 -16.97
N THR A 12 6.04 31.47 -17.48
CA THR A 12 5.21 32.63 -17.14
C THR A 12 4.89 32.61 -15.64
N PRO A 13 4.70 33.76 -14.98
CA PRO A 13 4.33 33.80 -13.57
C PRO A 13 3.05 32.98 -13.26
N GLU A 14 2.14 32.86 -14.22
CA GLU A 14 0.92 32.06 -14.11
C GLU A 14 1.20 30.55 -14.14
N GLU A 15 2.08 30.10 -15.02
CA GLU A 15 2.54 28.71 -15.09
C GLU A 15 3.36 28.35 -13.83
N GLU A 16 4.24 29.25 -13.37
CA GLU A 16 4.99 29.07 -12.12
C GLU A 16 4.05 28.93 -10.92
N ALA A 17 3.04 29.80 -10.81
CA ALA A 17 2.03 29.71 -9.78
C ALA A 17 1.21 28.40 -9.87
N ALA A 18 0.91 27.91 -11.08
CA ALA A 18 0.23 26.64 -11.28
C ALA A 18 1.11 25.44 -10.84
N TYR A 19 2.39 25.45 -11.18
CA TYR A 19 3.35 24.44 -10.73
C TYR A 19 3.51 24.43 -9.21
N LEU A 20 3.62 25.60 -8.58
CA LEU A 20 3.72 25.72 -7.13
C LEU A 20 2.45 25.22 -6.43
N ARG A 21 1.26 25.47 -6.98
CA ARG A 21 -0.01 24.91 -6.48
C ARG A 21 -0.04 23.38 -6.58
N MET A 22 0.28 22.83 -7.74
CA MET A 22 0.31 21.37 -7.94
C MET A 22 1.33 20.67 -7.02
N PHE A 23 2.51 21.27 -6.85
CA PHE A 23 3.53 20.76 -5.94
C PHE A 23 3.05 20.81 -4.49
N ALA A 24 2.45 21.93 -4.06
CA ALA A 24 1.90 22.07 -2.73
C ALA A 24 0.79 21.06 -2.44
N GLU A 25 -0.12 20.81 -3.39
CA GLU A 25 -1.18 19.80 -3.28
C GLU A 25 -0.64 18.38 -3.19
N SER A 26 0.34 18.04 -4.03
CA SER A 26 0.98 16.72 -4.01
C SER A 26 1.79 16.50 -2.74
N TYR A 27 2.52 17.52 -2.28
CA TYR A 27 3.26 17.49 -1.04
C TYR A 27 2.34 17.34 0.17
N ALA A 28 1.22 18.08 0.20
CA ALA A 28 0.20 17.96 1.25
C ALA A 28 -0.44 16.56 1.29
N ARG A 29 -0.73 15.97 0.12
CA ARG A 29 -1.27 14.60 0.03
C ARG A 29 -0.28 13.55 0.55
N ASN A 30 0.98 13.61 0.13
CA ASN A 30 2.00 12.67 0.59
C ASN A 30 2.27 12.82 2.10
N ARG A 31 2.24 14.07 2.61
CA ARG A 31 2.40 14.35 4.04
C ARG A 31 1.24 13.77 4.87
N ARG A 32 0.00 13.84 4.39
CA ARG A 32 -1.16 13.20 5.06
C ARG A 32 -1.01 11.68 5.12
N LEU A 33 -0.63 11.03 4.02
CA LEU A 33 -0.40 9.58 4.00
C LEU A 33 0.70 9.15 4.99
N MET A 34 1.81 9.90 5.01
CA MET A 34 2.92 9.61 5.93
C MET A 34 2.52 9.83 7.40
N ASN A 35 1.74 10.88 7.70
CA ASN A 35 1.24 11.13 9.06
C ASN A 35 0.23 10.07 9.51
N ALA A 36 -0.64 9.58 8.62
CA ALA A 36 -1.57 8.48 8.88
C ALA A 36 -0.83 7.16 9.17
N GLN A 37 0.22 6.84 8.41
CA GLN A 37 1.08 5.68 8.66
C GLN A 37 1.80 5.78 10.02
N ARG A 38 2.37 6.95 10.34
CA ARG A 38 3.01 7.21 11.63
C ARG A 38 2.02 7.08 12.80
N PHE A 39 0.81 7.59 12.64
CA PHE A 39 -0.25 7.48 13.65
C PHE A 39 -0.66 6.02 13.92
N ASN A 40 -0.82 5.21 12.87
CA ASN A 40 -1.07 3.78 13.01
C ASN A 40 0.09 3.03 13.70
N ALA A 41 1.32 3.52 13.56
CA ALA A 41 2.49 3.04 14.29
C ALA A 41 2.59 3.60 15.73
N GLY A 42 1.59 4.35 16.20
CA GLY A 42 1.59 4.97 17.53
C GLY A 42 2.58 6.14 17.65
N GLN A 43 2.88 6.82 16.55
CA GLN A 43 3.82 7.94 16.48
C GLN A 43 3.13 9.24 16.10
N LEU A 44 3.71 10.36 16.52
CA LEU A 44 3.35 11.69 16.04
C LEU A 44 4.57 12.41 15.47
N THR A 45 4.31 13.47 14.72
CA THR A 45 5.36 14.31 14.13
C THR A 45 5.33 15.70 14.78
N ILE A 46 6.51 16.19 15.16
CA ILE A 46 6.77 17.55 15.61
C ILE A 46 7.72 18.20 14.62
N ASN A 47 7.25 19.18 13.87
CA ASN A 47 8.04 19.91 12.90
C ASN A 47 8.31 21.35 13.37
N LEU A 48 9.57 21.72 13.51
CA LEU A 48 9.97 23.10 13.83
C LEU A 48 9.84 23.97 12.59
N VAL A 49 8.95 24.95 12.63
CA VAL A 49 8.66 25.82 11.48
C VAL A 49 9.53 27.07 11.56
N LYS A 50 10.28 27.30 10.48
CA LYS A 50 11.24 28.39 10.31
C LYS A 50 10.54 29.74 10.13
N ALA A 51 11.17 30.80 10.61
CA ALA A 51 10.83 32.15 10.19
C ALA A 51 11.34 32.42 8.75
N PRO A 52 10.75 33.38 8.01
CA PRO A 52 11.22 33.73 6.67
C PRO A 52 12.69 34.17 6.59
N ASP A 53 13.22 34.72 7.68
CA ASP A 53 14.59 35.21 7.83
C ASP A 53 15.52 34.21 8.56
N ASP A 54 15.07 32.97 8.77
CA ASP A 54 15.91 31.93 9.36
C ASP A 54 17.06 31.51 8.43
N PRO A 55 18.24 31.16 8.99
CA PRO A 55 19.33 30.56 8.23
C PRO A 55 18.85 29.32 7.45
N GLY A 56 19.54 28.96 6.36
CA GLY A 56 19.30 27.72 5.63
C GLY A 56 19.34 26.49 6.55
N GLU A 57 18.58 25.43 6.23
CA GLU A 57 18.49 24.26 7.12
C GLU A 57 19.84 23.59 7.36
N GLY A 58 20.74 23.59 6.38
CA GLY A 58 22.10 23.07 6.52
C GLY A 58 23.11 24.02 7.18
N GLU A 59 22.71 25.25 7.55
CA GLU A 59 23.63 26.20 8.17
C GLU A 59 23.89 25.87 9.65
N PRO A 60 25.13 26.04 10.16
CA PRO A 60 25.48 25.68 11.53
C PRO A 60 24.56 26.29 12.60
N ALA A 61 24.16 27.56 12.43
CA ALA A 61 23.29 28.23 13.38
C ALA A 61 21.89 27.59 13.47
N PHE A 62 21.36 27.07 12.35
CA PHE A 62 20.08 26.37 12.34
C PHE A 62 20.22 24.96 12.92
N GLN A 63 21.31 24.26 12.56
CA GLN A 63 21.62 22.93 13.09
C GLN A 63 21.86 22.95 14.60
N ASP A 64 22.50 23.99 15.14
CA ASP A 64 22.65 24.20 16.58
C ASP A 64 21.30 24.32 17.29
N ASP A 65 20.33 25.01 16.68
CA ASP A 65 18.99 25.13 17.23
C ASP A 65 18.22 23.79 17.19
N LEU A 66 18.36 23.01 16.12
CA LEU A 66 17.81 21.65 16.05
C LEU A 66 18.45 20.73 17.09
N ALA A 67 19.77 20.81 17.25
CA ALA A 67 20.51 20.04 18.24
C ALA A 67 20.13 20.40 19.67
N ARG A 68 19.82 21.67 19.97
CA ARG A 68 19.28 22.10 21.26
C ARG A 68 17.90 21.51 21.52
N PHE A 69 16.98 21.56 20.55
CA PHE A 69 15.64 20.99 20.70
C PHE A 69 15.72 19.47 20.90
N GLY A 70 16.43 18.76 20.02
CA GLY A 70 16.64 17.31 20.11
C GLY A 70 17.44 16.89 21.35
N GLY A 71 18.39 17.72 21.80
CA GLY A 71 19.12 17.52 23.06
C GLY A 71 18.20 17.64 24.27
N GLY A 72 17.27 18.60 24.25
CA GLY A 72 16.24 18.77 25.26
C GLY A 72 15.31 17.56 25.36
N LEU A 73 14.85 17.03 24.22
CA LEU A 73 14.04 15.80 24.21
C LEU A 73 14.80 14.62 24.82
N ARG A 74 16.08 14.43 24.46
CA ARG A 74 16.92 13.37 25.08
C ARG A 74 17.11 13.56 26.58
N ALA A 75 17.34 14.80 27.03
CA ALA A 75 17.51 15.11 28.45
C ALA A 75 16.24 14.86 29.27
N ALA A 76 15.06 14.98 28.63
CA ALA A 76 13.77 14.63 29.19
C ALA A 76 13.40 13.15 29.00
N GLU A 77 14.34 12.31 28.53
CA GLU A 77 14.15 10.88 28.26
C GLU A 77 13.04 10.58 27.23
N ILE A 78 12.81 11.50 26.29
CA ILE A 78 11.81 11.36 25.22
C ILE A 78 12.48 10.80 23.96
N PRO A 79 12.22 9.53 23.58
CA PRO A 79 12.79 8.96 22.38
C PRO A 79 12.20 9.61 21.13
N TYR A 80 13.06 9.92 20.15
CA TYR A 80 12.65 10.43 18.85
C TYR A 80 13.51 9.90 17.71
N HIS A 81 12.94 9.94 16.51
CA HIS A 81 13.65 9.78 15.24
C HIS A 81 13.68 11.11 14.48
N GLN A 82 14.79 11.38 13.81
CA GLN A 82 14.96 12.58 12.98
C GLN A 82 15.61 12.18 11.66
N THR A 83 15.04 12.64 10.56
CA THR A 83 15.57 12.39 9.22
C THR A 83 16.75 13.32 8.95
N ALA A 84 17.82 12.80 8.34
CA ALA A 84 18.98 13.56 7.93
C ALA A 84 19.16 13.51 6.41
N ILE A 85 19.56 14.64 5.83
CA ILE A 85 20.04 14.72 4.45
C ILE A 85 21.51 14.37 4.45
N ALA A 86 21.86 13.25 3.82
CA ALA A 86 23.24 12.93 3.49
C ALA A 86 23.62 13.66 2.18
N MET A 87 24.80 14.26 2.16
CA MET A 87 25.37 14.87 0.96
C MET A 87 26.55 14.06 0.48
N ASP A 88 26.53 13.68 -0.79
CA ASP A 88 27.62 12.94 -1.42
C ASP A 88 28.66 13.90 -1.99
N SER A 89 29.45 14.49 -1.07
CA SER A 89 30.58 15.34 -1.42
C SER A 89 31.62 15.34 -0.30
N VAL A 90 32.90 15.21 -0.67
CA VAL A 90 34.06 15.15 0.24
C VAL A 90 34.19 16.39 1.15
N ALA A 91 33.52 17.49 0.82
CA ALA A 91 33.53 18.73 1.59
C ALA A 91 32.17 19.11 2.22
N ALA A 92 31.09 18.35 1.97
CA ALA A 92 29.76 18.66 2.47
C ALA A 92 29.40 17.76 3.65
N HIS A 93 29.01 18.38 4.76
CA HIS A 93 28.46 17.66 5.90
C HIS A 93 26.94 17.57 5.71
N GLY A 94 26.39 16.36 5.84
CA GLY A 94 24.94 16.17 5.89
C GLY A 94 24.32 16.94 7.07
N PHE A 95 23.03 17.21 7.00
CA PHE A 95 22.32 17.98 8.03
C PHE A 95 20.96 17.37 8.36
N THR A 96 20.49 17.56 9.59
CA THR A 96 19.19 17.03 10.02
C THR A 96 18.05 17.97 9.60
N LEU A 97 16.90 17.38 9.30
CA LEU A 97 15.67 18.11 9.01
C LEU A 97 14.96 18.54 10.30
N PRO A 98 14.16 19.62 10.29
CA PRO A 98 13.44 20.10 11.48
C PRO A 98 12.27 19.22 11.94
N GLU A 99 12.13 18.01 11.37
CA GLU A 99 11.06 17.05 11.65
C GLU A 99 11.50 15.99 12.67
N PHE A 100 10.83 15.96 13.82
CA PHE A 100 11.05 15.01 14.90
C PHE A 100 9.84 14.08 15.01
N VAL A 101 10.06 12.77 14.95
CA VAL A 101 9.02 11.75 15.13
C VAL A 101 9.12 11.19 16.54
N VAL A 102 8.05 11.29 17.31
CA VAL A 102 8.01 10.90 18.73
C VAL A 102 6.96 9.82 18.94
N ALA A 103 7.29 8.80 19.74
CA ALA A 103 6.34 7.76 20.13
C ALA A 103 5.26 8.36 21.06
N MET A 104 3.99 8.15 20.73
CA MET A 104 2.89 8.72 21.51
C MET A 104 2.80 8.11 22.91
N GLN A 105 3.36 6.91 23.15
CA GLN A 105 3.45 6.31 24.48
C GLN A 105 4.41 7.08 25.40
N ALA A 106 5.38 7.80 24.85
CA ALA A 106 6.32 8.63 25.63
C ALA A 106 5.70 9.97 26.08
N LEU A 107 4.50 10.33 25.60
CA LEU A 107 3.81 11.57 25.95
C LEU A 107 3.06 11.47 27.29
N GLY A 108 3.78 11.39 28.40
CA GLY A 108 3.20 11.66 29.73
C GLY A 108 3.06 13.17 30.00
N PRO A 109 2.35 13.59 31.06
CA PRO A 109 2.32 14.99 31.47
C PRO A 109 3.72 15.65 31.60
N PRO A 110 4.75 14.99 32.19
CA PRO A 110 6.10 15.55 32.24
C PRO A 110 6.72 15.74 30.85
N ALA A 111 6.48 14.80 29.93
CA ALA A 111 6.98 14.88 28.56
C ALA A 111 6.29 15.98 27.76
N ILE A 112 4.98 16.17 27.95
CA ILE A 112 4.25 17.30 27.36
C ILE A 112 4.82 18.62 27.85
N THR A 113 5.00 18.79 29.16
CA THR A 113 5.59 20.01 29.73
C THR A 113 7.00 20.25 29.18
N ALA A 114 7.82 19.21 29.06
CA ALA A 114 9.17 19.32 28.51
C ALA A 114 9.15 19.74 27.02
N ILE A 115 8.36 19.05 26.18
CA ILE A 115 8.21 19.37 24.75
C ILE A 115 7.69 20.80 24.59
N ALA A 116 6.69 21.20 25.38
CA ALA A 116 6.12 22.54 25.34
C ALA A 116 7.15 23.61 25.74
N GLY A 117 7.95 23.35 26.78
CA GLY A 117 9.05 24.24 27.19
C GLY A 117 10.10 24.44 26.10
N TYR A 118 10.56 23.36 25.46
CA TYR A 118 11.53 23.46 24.36
C TYR A 118 10.91 24.06 23.09
N ALA A 119 9.63 23.82 22.82
CA ALA A 119 8.90 24.47 21.73
C ALA A 119 8.81 25.99 21.96
N VAL A 120 8.55 26.43 23.19
CA VAL A 120 8.56 27.86 23.53
C VAL A 120 9.95 28.47 23.40
N ALA A 121 11.01 27.76 23.81
CA ALA A 121 12.38 28.22 23.61
C ALA A 121 12.69 28.41 22.12
N TRP A 122 12.28 27.45 21.27
CA TRP A 122 12.35 27.57 19.82
C TRP A 122 11.59 28.80 19.30
N MET A 123 10.31 28.96 19.65
CA MET A 123 9.48 30.07 19.17
C MET A 123 9.99 31.44 19.64
N ARG A 124 10.59 31.53 20.84
CA ARG A 124 11.13 32.80 21.38
C ARG A 124 12.50 33.16 20.84
N SER A 125 13.24 32.20 20.31
CA SER A 125 14.58 32.45 19.79
C SER A 125 14.57 33.38 18.58
N ARG A 126 13.53 33.36 17.73
CA ARG A 126 13.33 34.29 16.60
C ARG A 126 11.86 34.52 16.30
N LYS A 127 11.53 35.77 15.93
CA LYS A 127 10.17 36.17 15.58
C LYS A 127 9.73 35.47 14.29
N GLY A 128 8.54 34.86 14.31
CA GLY A 128 7.99 34.15 13.15
C GLY A 128 8.25 32.65 13.15
N ARG A 129 9.04 32.12 14.08
CA ARG A 129 9.14 30.68 14.33
C ARG A 129 7.84 30.17 14.97
N SER A 130 7.37 29.03 14.50
CA SER A 130 6.24 28.29 15.07
C SER A 130 6.60 26.80 15.16
N ILE A 131 5.69 25.99 15.69
CA ILE A 131 5.82 24.53 15.69
C ILE A 131 4.57 23.92 15.09
N ARG A 132 4.74 22.84 14.32
CA ARG A 132 3.62 22.09 13.75
C ARG A 132 3.61 20.68 14.30
N ILE A 133 2.48 20.27 14.84
CA ILE A 133 2.29 18.96 15.45
C ILE A 133 1.25 18.21 14.63
N ALA A 134 1.63 17.04 14.12
CA ALA A 134 0.77 16.20 13.28
C ALA A 134 0.55 14.82 13.90
N VAL A 135 -0.71 14.41 13.95
CA VAL A 135 -1.22 13.17 14.54
C VAL A 135 -2.30 12.62 13.60
N GLY A 136 -1.95 11.63 12.80
CA GLY A 136 -2.83 11.10 11.77
C GLY A 136 -3.21 12.20 10.78
N ASP A 137 -4.51 12.38 10.56
CA ASP A 137 -5.03 13.44 9.68
C ASP A 137 -5.12 14.82 10.35
N VAL A 138 -4.84 14.91 11.65
CA VAL A 138 -4.90 16.17 12.40
C VAL A 138 -3.53 16.83 12.41
N GLU A 139 -3.46 18.06 11.91
CA GLU A 139 -2.25 18.88 11.89
C GLU A 139 -2.55 20.24 12.53
N VAL A 140 -1.78 20.62 13.54
CA VAL A 140 -1.96 21.87 14.29
C VAL A 140 -0.66 22.66 14.26
N GLU A 141 -0.73 23.89 13.79
CA GLU A 141 0.36 24.85 13.93
C GLU A 141 0.13 25.71 15.17
N ALA A 142 1.18 25.83 15.99
CA ALA A 142 1.15 26.49 17.28
C ALA A 142 2.28 27.52 17.37
N SER A 143 1.94 28.71 17.85
CA SER A 143 2.85 29.84 18.07
C SER A 143 2.88 30.31 19.54
N THR A 144 2.14 29.65 20.43
CA THR A 144 2.08 29.96 21.87
C THR A 144 2.20 28.70 22.71
N LEU A 145 2.58 28.84 23.99
CA LEU A 145 2.67 27.72 24.93
C LEU A 145 1.33 26.95 25.00
N ASP A 146 0.24 27.67 25.24
CA ASP A 146 -1.10 27.09 25.37
C ASP A 146 -1.52 26.33 24.12
N GLN A 147 -1.18 26.81 22.92
CA GLN A 147 -1.47 26.12 21.66
C GLN A 147 -0.67 24.83 21.52
N VAL A 148 0.60 24.82 21.95
CA VAL A 148 1.44 23.62 21.93
C VAL A 148 0.92 22.59 22.93
N GLU A 149 0.64 23.00 24.17
CA GLU A 149 0.09 22.10 25.18
C GLU A 149 -1.27 21.56 24.76
N HIS A 150 -2.17 22.41 24.25
CA HIS A 150 -3.47 21.97 23.75
C HIS A 150 -3.34 21.03 22.56
N ALA A 151 -2.41 21.26 21.63
CA ALA A 151 -2.16 20.36 20.50
C ALA A 151 -1.64 18.99 20.96
N LEU A 152 -0.71 18.95 21.92
CA LEU A 152 -0.19 17.71 22.49
C LEU A 152 -1.23 16.99 23.37
N GLN A 153 -2.05 17.73 24.11
CA GLN A 153 -3.18 17.16 24.85
C GLN A 153 -4.24 16.60 23.91
N LYS A 154 -4.53 17.28 22.79
CA LYS A 154 -5.43 16.75 21.76
C LYS A 154 -4.82 15.52 21.08
N ALA A 155 -3.51 15.50 20.84
CA ALA A 155 -2.78 14.33 20.37
C ALA A 155 -2.96 13.16 21.34
N LEU A 156 -2.83 13.42 22.65
CA LEU A 156 -3.12 12.45 23.69
C LEU A 156 -4.56 12.01 23.70
N MET A 157 -5.53 12.91 23.55
CA MET A 157 -6.94 12.54 23.49
C MET A 157 -7.25 11.71 22.24
N LEU A 158 -6.56 11.91 21.12
CA LEU A 158 -6.73 11.10 19.91
C LEU A 158 -6.09 9.71 20.07
N ARG A 159 -4.90 9.63 20.66
CA ARG A 159 -4.29 8.37 21.13
C ARG A 159 -5.22 7.67 22.10
N ASP A 160 -5.71 8.41 23.08
CA ASP A 160 -6.58 7.93 24.14
C ASP A 160 -7.93 7.56 23.58
N ARG A 161 -8.46 8.17 22.51
CA ARG A 161 -9.66 7.67 21.83
C ARG A 161 -9.39 6.39 21.04
N GLN A 162 -8.20 6.23 20.45
CA GLN A 162 -7.77 4.95 19.90
C GLN A 162 -7.53 3.88 20.97
N THR A 163 -7.04 4.24 22.16
CA THR A 163 -6.79 3.30 23.27
C THR A 163 -7.97 3.14 24.24
N VAL A 164 -8.95 4.05 24.27
CA VAL A 164 -10.22 4.02 25.02
C VAL A 164 -11.32 3.36 24.18
N GLY A 165 -11.25 3.43 22.85
CA GLY A 165 -11.85 2.40 22.01
C GLY A 165 -11.41 1.00 22.46
N ALA A 166 -10.15 0.87 22.90
CA ALA A 166 -9.63 -0.35 23.54
C ALA A 166 -9.79 -0.45 25.09
N ALA A 167 -10.34 0.57 25.79
CA ALA A 167 -10.44 0.63 27.26
C ALA A 167 -11.41 1.71 27.85
N ALA A 168 -12.71 1.42 28.01
CA ALA A 168 -13.60 2.05 29.03
C ALA A 168 -14.93 1.27 29.26
N PRO A 169 -15.63 1.46 30.42
CA PRO A 169 -16.50 0.48 31.07
C PRO A 169 -18.01 0.82 31.10
N SER A 170 -18.82 -0.16 31.53
CA SER A 170 -20.26 -0.10 31.80
C SER A 170 -20.67 0.96 32.83
N THR A 171 -21.64 1.84 32.52
CA THR A 171 -22.84 2.20 33.34
C THR A 171 -23.67 3.34 32.73
N SER A 172 -24.98 3.30 33.01
CA SER A 172 -26.11 4.04 32.41
C SER A 172 -26.27 5.52 32.79
N SER A 173 -26.79 6.36 31.87
CA SER A 173 -28.03 7.18 32.06
C SER A 173 -28.33 8.10 30.85
N HIS A 174 -29.64 8.34 30.62
CA HIS A 174 -30.27 9.06 29.50
C HIS A 174 -29.94 10.55 29.36
N THR A 175 -29.89 11.09 28.13
CA THR A 175 -30.90 12.02 27.54
C THR A 175 -30.60 12.35 26.06
N HIS A 176 -31.67 12.52 25.28
CA HIS A 176 -31.76 12.80 23.84
C HIS A 176 -31.13 14.12 23.36
N TYR A 177 -30.61 14.14 22.11
CA TYR A 177 -30.97 15.06 21.01
C TYR A 177 -30.54 14.47 19.63
N ASP A 178 -31.48 14.45 18.67
CA ASP A 178 -31.41 14.14 17.21
C ASP A 178 -30.55 15.15 16.40
N GLU A 179 -30.11 14.98 15.14
CA GLU A 179 -30.28 14.00 14.06
C GLU A 179 -29.15 14.25 13.02
N GLY A 180 -28.64 13.19 12.37
CA GLY A 180 -27.67 13.30 11.26
C GLY A 180 -26.99 11.97 10.92
N GLU A 181 -27.78 10.97 10.51
CA GLU A 181 -27.43 9.65 9.94
C GLU A 181 -26.21 8.90 10.54
N LEU A 182 -26.48 8.21 11.64
CA LEU A 182 -25.64 7.16 12.24
C LEU A 182 -25.93 5.80 11.59
N THR A 183 -24.92 5.08 11.12
CA THR A 183 -24.99 3.62 10.97
C THR A 183 -25.15 3.01 12.37
N MET A 184 -26.27 2.33 12.64
CA MET A 184 -26.55 1.75 13.95
C MET A 184 -25.53 0.66 14.33
N PRO A 185 -25.09 0.58 15.61
CA PRO A 185 -24.33 -0.57 16.10
C PRO A 185 -25.18 -1.84 16.03
N ILE A 186 -24.59 -2.96 15.57
CA ILE A 186 -25.25 -4.28 15.62
C ILE A 186 -25.55 -4.67 17.07
N GLU A 187 -26.79 -5.08 17.35
CA GLU A 187 -27.26 -5.40 18.70
C GLU A 187 -26.76 -6.78 19.16
N ASP A 188 -26.58 -6.97 20.47
CA ASP A 188 -26.04 -8.20 21.08
C ASP A 188 -26.83 -9.47 20.71
N ASP A 189 -28.15 -9.37 20.53
CA ASP A 189 -28.99 -10.50 20.10
C ASP A 189 -28.72 -10.92 18.65
N GLU A 190 -28.38 -9.97 17.79
CA GLU A 190 -27.99 -10.19 16.40
C GLU A 190 -26.57 -10.75 16.29
N ILE A 191 -25.63 -10.27 17.13
CA ILE A 191 -24.29 -10.83 17.25
C ILE A 191 -24.36 -12.32 17.63
N ARG A 192 -25.18 -12.69 18.62
CA ARG A 192 -25.41 -14.09 19.01
C ARG A 192 -25.92 -14.93 17.85
N GLY A 193 -26.87 -14.41 17.09
CA GLY A 193 -27.46 -15.10 15.95
C GLY A 193 -26.47 -15.35 14.83
N VAL A 194 -25.67 -14.34 14.48
CA VAL A 194 -24.62 -14.45 13.45
C VAL A 194 -23.53 -15.43 13.88
N LEU A 195 -23.06 -15.36 15.14
CA LEU A 195 -22.03 -16.28 15.65
C LEU A 195 -22.52 -17.72 15.72
N LEU A 196 -23.73 -17.97 16.22
CA LEU A 196 -24.30 -19.31 16.24
C LEU A 196 -24.51 -19.87 14.83
N LYS A 197 -24.94 -19.05 13.87
CA LYS A 197 -25.03 -19.45 12.45
C LYS A 197 -23.64 -19.77 11.89
N HIS A 198 -22.63 -18.96 12.20
CA HIS A 198 -21.24 -19.19 11.80
C HIS A 198 -20.70 -20.52 12.36
N PHE A 199 -20.88 -20.78 13.65
CA PHE A 199 -20.45 -22.03 14.28
C PHE A 199 -21.25 -23.25 13.81
N HIS A 200 -22.56 -23.09 13.58
CA HIS A 200 -23.39 -24.14 13.00
C HIS A 200 -22.89 -24.52 11.60
N ASN A 201 -22.64 -23.54 10.75
CA ASN A 201 -22.15 -23.75 9.39
C ASN A 201 -20.81 -24.48 9.37
N LEU A 202 -19.94 -24.18 10.34
CA LEU A 202 -18.60 -24.77 10.43
C LEU A 202 -18.50 -25.94 11.43
N ARG A 203 -19.62 -26.46 11.95
CA ARG A 203 -19.64 -27.46 13.04
C ARG A 203 -19.01 -28.82 12.71
N HIS A 204 -18.86 -29.12 11.43
CA HIS A 204 -18.23 -30.35 10.95
C HIS A 204 -16.74 -30.16 10.61
N ASN A 205 -16.24 -28.91 10.65
CA ASN A 205 -14.87 -28.56 10.34
C ASN A 205 -13.97 -28.63 11.59
N ASN A 206 -12.70 -29.05 11.43
CA ASN A 206 -11.68 -29.04 12.50
C ASN A 206 -12.15 -29.72 13.81
N GLY A 207 -12.84 -30.86 13.71
CA GLY A 207 -13.42 -31.55 14.87
C GLY A 207 -14.55 -30.78 15.57
N GLY A 208 -15.12 -29.78 14.88
CA GLY A 208 -16.14 -28.85 15.33
C GLY A 208 -15.62 -27.56 15.98
N TRP A 209 -14.30 -27.40 16.13
CA TRP A 209 -13.71 -26.20 16.75
C TRP A 209 -13.38 -25.13 15.70
N VAL A 210 -14.05 -23.99 15.81
CA VAL A 210 -14.02 -22.87 14.87
C VAL A 210 -13.23 -21.70 15.48
N PRO A 211 -12.20 -21.16 14.79
CA PRO A 211 -11.49 -19.96 15.23
C PRO A 211 -12.34 -18.71 15.04
N ILE A 212 -12.23 -17.77 15.97
CA ILE A 212 -12.92 -16.47 15.90
C ILE A 212 -11.98 -15.35 15.45
N SER A 213 -12.46 -14.51 14.53
CA SER A 213 -11.81 -13.28 14.05
C SER A 213 -12.77 -12.08 14.04
N GLU A 214 -12.25 -10.86 14.00
CA GLU A 214 -13.03 -9.59 13.92
C GLU A 214 -13.89 -9.49 12.65
N THR A 215 -13.56 -10.29 11.65
CA THR A 215 -14.22 -10.30 10.33
C THR A 215 -15.49 -11.15 10.28
N VAL A 216 -15.80 -11.93 11.33
CA VAL A 216 -16.98 -12.82 11.35
C VAL A 216 -18.30 -12.03 11.26
N LEU A 217 -18.29 -10.75 11.65
CA LEU A 217 -19.46 -9.86 11.68
C LEU A 217 -19.37 -8.70 10.67
N ALA A 218 -18.48 -8.77 9.67
CA ALA A 218 -18.40 -7.77 8.60
C ALA A 218 -19.74 -7.66 7.82
N PRO A 219 -20.18 -6.45 7.40
CA PRO A 219 -19.46 -5.17 7.36
C PRO A 219 -19.51 -4.34 8.66
N HIS A 220 -20.04 -4.89 9.76
CA HIS A 220 -20.07 -4.25 11.07
C HIS A 220 -19.02 -4.90 11.99
N PRO A 221 -17.71 -4.59 11.82
CA PRO A 221 -16.67 -5.22 12.63
C PRO A 221 -16.93 -4.97 14.12
N VAL A 222 -17.08 -6.06 14.86
CA VAL A 222 -17.27 -6.06 16.31
C VAL A 222 -15.96 -6.46 16.95
N GLU A 223 -15.56 -5.77 18.02
CA GLU A 223 -14.32 -6.08 18.73
C GLU A 223 -14.27 -7.54 19.21
N LEU A 224 -13.10 -8.18 19.13
CA LEU A 224 -12.90 -9.57 19.57
C LEU A 224 -13.32 -9.82 21.02
N ARG A 225 -13.27 -8.81 21.88
CA ARG A 225 -13.71 -8.90 23.27
C ARG A 225 -15.22 -9.04 23.38
N VAL A 226 -15.97 -8.29 22.58
CA VAL A 226 -17.44 -8.40 22.53
C VAL A 226 -17.80 -9.76 21.95
N ILE A 227 -17.14 -10.20 20.87
CA ILE A 227 -17.33 -11.55 20.32
C ILE A 227 -17.01 -12.62 21.36
N GLY A 228 -15.91 -12.49 22.10
CA GLY A 228 -15.49 -13.40 23.15
C GLY A 228 -16.47 -13.43 24.33
N SER A 229 -17.00 -12.27 24.74
CA SER A 229 -18.04 -12.16 25.78
C SER A 229 -19.33 -12.84 25.33
N VAL A 230 -19.76 -12.61 24.09
CA VAL A 230 -20.93 -13.27 23.52
C VAL A 230 -20.72 -14.78 23.41
N CYS A 231 -19.53 -15.24 23.01
CA CYS A 231 -19.17 -16.66 23.00
C CYS A 231 -19.20 -17.25 24.41
N GLN A 232 -18.72 -16.52 25.42
CA GLN A 232 -18.80 -16.97 26.81
C GLN A 232 -20.26 -17.07 27.27
N GLN A 233 -21.11 -16.08 26.98
CA GLN A 233 -22.53 -16.12 27.30
C GLN A 233 -23.22 -17.32 26.63
N LEU A 234 -22.95 -17.56 25.35
CA LEU A 234 -23.46 -18.71 24.61
C LEU A 234 -22.96 -20.03 25.20
N ALA A 235 -21.73 -20.06 25.73
CA ALA A 235 -21.17 -21.24 26.39
C ALA A 235 -21.77 -21.49 27.76
N ASP A 236 -22.05 -20.43 28.54
CA ASP A 236 -22.65 -20.52 29.86
C ASP A 236 -24.08 -21.11 29.80
N ILE A 237 -24.84 -20.78 28.75
CA ILE A 237 -26.15 -21.41 28.47
C ILE A 237 -26.03 -22.73 27.70
N GLY A 238 -24.80 -23.19 27.44
CA GLY A 238 -24.48 -24.48 26.86
C GLY A 238 -24.79 -24.61 25.37
N LEU A 239 -24.88 -23.51 24.62
CA LEU A 239 -25.06 -23.54 23.16
C LEU A 239 -23.75 -23.79 22.40
N ILE A 240 -22.60 -23.44 22.99
CA ILE A 240 -21.27 -23.74 22.44
C ILE A 240 -20.31 -24.22 23.54
N ASP A 241 -19.29 -24.99 23.18
CA ASP A 241 -18.09 -25.19 23.99
C ASP A 241 -17.09 -24.10 23.59
N TRP A 242 -16.59 -23.33 24.55
CA TRP A 242 -15.69 -22.19 24.29
C TRP A 242 -14.31 -22.42 24.91
N LYS A 243 -13.26 -22.26 24.10
CA LYS A 243 -11.85 -22.26 24.51
C LYS A 243 -11.25 -20.89 24.25
N ALA A 244 -11.27 -20.05 25.27
CA ALA A 244 -10.56 -18.78 25.23
C ALA A 244 -9.05 -19.02 25.19
N LEU A 245 -8.34 -18.24 24.36
CA LEU A 245 -6.90 -18.07 24.47
C LEU A 245 -6.65 -16.89 25.41
N ALA A 246 -5.83 -17.09 26.44
CA ALA A 246 -5.54 -16.04 27.41
C ALA A 246 -4.50 -15.07 26.84
N GLY A 247 -4.85 -13.78 26.80
CA GLY A 247 -3.91 -12.67 26.69
C GLY A 247 -4.02 -11.78 27.93
N ASP A 248 -2.96 -11.09 28.31
CA ASP A 248 -2.93 -10.22 29.49
C ASP A 248 -4.04 -9.15 29.39
N GLY A 249 -5.03 -9.24 30.29
CA GLY A 249 -6.15 -8.29 30.41
C GLY A 249 -7.56 -8.84 30.15
N GLY A 250 -7.74 -10.13 29.85
CA GLY A 250 -9.06 -10.77 29.68
C GLY A 250 -9.39 -11.19 28.24
N ILE A 251 -10.45 -12.01 28.09
CA ILE A 251 -10.80 -12.86 26.93
C ILE A 251 -10.46 -12.21 25.57
N ALA A 252 -9.44 -12.77 24.90
CA ALA A 252 -8.87 -12.26 23.67
C ALA A 252 -8.65 -13.41 22.69
N ALA A 253 -9.58 -13.58 21.75
CA ALA A 253 -9.62 -14.67 20.77
C ALA A 253 -9.74 -16.09 21.37
N GLY A 254 -10.19 -17.03 20.55
CA GLY A 254 -10.45 -18.39 21.01
C GLY A 254 -11.09 -19.25 19.93
N MET A 255 -11.37 -20.49 20.30
CA MET A 255 -12.03 -21.47 19.46
C MET A 255 -13.37 -21.82 20.08
N ALA A 256 -14.43 -21.82 19.28
CA ALA A 256 -15.76 -22.25 19.72
C ALA A 256 -16.22 -23.49 18.96
N LYS A 257 -16.97 -24.36 19.63
CA LYS A 257 -17.60 -25.52 19.02
C LYS A 257 -19.08 -25.54 19.38
N ILE A 258 -19.97 -25.55 18.39
CA ILE A 258 -21.41 -25.57 18.69
C ILE A 258 -21.81 -26.92 19.32
N THR A 259 -22.63 -26.87 20.37
CA THR A 259 -23.17 -28.06 21.04
C THR A 259 -24.47 -28.52 20.35
N GLY A 260 -24.98 -29.70 20.71
CA GLY A 260 -26.30 -30.15 20.25
C GLY A 260 -27.44 -29.20 20.64
N LYS A 261 -27.33 -28.49 21.78
CA LYS A 261 -28.30 -27.46 22.18
C LYS A 261 -28.19 -26.23 21.28
N GLY A 262 -26.97 -25.79 20.93
CA GLY A 262 -26.74 -24.70 19.98
C GLY A 262 -27.28 -25.00 18.58
N VAL A 263 -27.06 -26.22 18.09
CA VAL A 263 -27.62 -26.66 16.81
C VAL A 263 -29.14 -26.61 16.82
N ALA A 264 -29.78 -27.10 17.89
CA ALA A 264 -31.23 -27.02 18.05
C ALA A 264 -31.75 -25.57 18.13
N ALA A 265 -31.00 -24.65 18.76
CA ALA A 265 -31.36 -23.23 18.83
C ALA A 265 -31.34 -22.56 17.44
N VAL A 266 -30.37 -22.90 16.59
CA VAL A 266 -30.30 -22.44 15.19
C VAL A 266 -31.41 -23.04 14.33
N GLU A 267 -31.65 -24.35 14.46
CA GLU A 267 -32.55 -25.10 13.56
C GLU A 267 -34.03 -25.00 13.93
N ARG A 268 -34.38 -24.86 15.23
CA ARG A 268 -35.79 -24.87 15.68
C ARG A 268 -36.33 -23.50 16.09
N ARG A 269 -35.54 -22.41 16.00
CA ARG A 269 -35.89 -21.04 16.44
C ARG A 269 -36.68 -21.03 17.77
N GLY A 270 -36.28 -21.88 18.72
CA GLY A 270 -36.99 -22.11 19.98
C GLY A 270 -36.32 -21.40 21.15
N SER A 271 -37.12 -20.95 22.12
CA SER A 271 -36.78 -20.07 23.25
C SER A 271 -35.48 -20.47 23.98
N SER A 272 -34.39 -19.79 23.66
CA SER A 272 -33.21 -19.71 24.51
C SER A 272 -33.49 -18.78 25.69
N GLU A 273 -32.84 -19.01 26.84
CA GLU A 273 -32.93 -18.13 28.03
C GLU A 273 -32.38 -16.70 27.77
N ILE A 274 -31.76 -16.48 26.61
CA ILE A 274 -31.21 -15.19 26.14
C ILE A 274 -31.84 -14.85 24.78
N SER A 275 -32.09 -13.56 24.51
CA SER A 275 -32.58 -13.10 23.19
C SER A 275 -31.53 -13.36 22.09
N ILE A 276 -31.96 -14.04 21.03
CA ILE A 276 -31.15 -14.35 19.85
C ILE A 276 -31.95 -13.96 18.61
N ARG A 277 -31.37 -13.10 17.78
CA ARG A 277 -31.93 -12.67 16.50
C ARG A 277 -31.07 -13.21 15.38
N PHE A 278 -31.60 -14.17 14.62
CA PHE A 278 -30.90 -14.69 13.45
C PHE A 278 -31.11 -13.74 12.26
N PRO A 279 -30.07 -13.44 11.47
CA PRO A 279 -30.22 -12.68 10.23
C PRO A 279 -31.19 -13.42 9.31
N SER A 280 -32.20 -12.70 8.80
CA SER A 280 -33.35 -13.23 8.07
C SER A 280 -32.94 -14.17 6.93
N ASN A 281 -33.37 -15.43 7.03
CA ASN A 281 -33.48 -16.34 5.89
C ASN A 281 -34.98 -16.47 5.60
N ASP A 282 -35.51 -15.84 4.55
CA ASP A 282 -36.81 -16.19 3.96
C ASP A 282 -36.79 -15.95 2.43
N GLY A 283 -35.89 -16.66 1.75
CA GLY A 283 -36.20 -17.28 0.47
C GLY A 283 -36.93 -18.59 0.76
N SER A 284 -38.23 -18.51 1.05
CA SER A 284 -39.08 -19.70 1.09
C SER A 284 -39.43 -20.09 -0.34
N ALA A 285 -38.80 -21.17 -0.79
CA ALA A 285 -39.11 -22.02 -1.94
C ALA A 285 -39.95 -21.40 -3.07
N ARG A 286 -39.25 -21.09 -4.16
CA ARG A 286 -39.72 -21.14 -5.57
C ARG A 286 -41.08 -20.47 -5.84
N ASP A 287 -41.01 -19.27 -6.42
CA ASP A 287 -41.64 -19.16 -7.73
C ASP A 287 -40.85 -18.31 -8.73
N SER A 288 -40.74 -18.91 -9.90
CA SER A 288 -40.01 -18.57 -11.11
C SER A 288 -40.38 -17.22 -11.74
N ARG A 289 -39.67 -16.16 -11.36
CA ARG A 289 -39.26 -15.06 -12.28
C ARG A 289 -37.88 -14.60 -11.86
N ALA A 290 -36.89 -14.82 -12.73
CA ALA A 290 -35.49 -14.48 -12.50
C ALA A 290 -35.36 -13.01 -12.04
N SER A 291 -35.07 -12.81 -10.76
CA SER A 291 -34.43 -11.58 -10.31
C SER A 291 -33.07 -11.54 -11.00
N GLU A 292 -32.78 -10.43 -11.68
CA GLU A 292 -31.47 -10.21 -12.29
C GLU A 292 -30.36 -10.51 -11.28
N PRO A 293 -29.26 -11.16 -11.71
CA PRO A 293 -28.15 -11.47 -10.81
C PRO A 293 -27.70 -10.19 -10.10
N GLN A 294 -27.66 -10.22 -8.76
CA GLN A 294 -27.27 -9.08 -7.91
C GLN A 294 -25.75 -8.82 -7.93
N TYR A 295 -25.08 -9.20 -9.01
CA TYR A 295 -23.65 -9.06 -9.20
C TYR A 295 -23.35 -8.61 -10.62
N THR A 296 -22.25 -7.89 -10.79
CA THR A 296 -21.80 -7.44 -12.10
C THR A 296 -21.19 -8.62 -12.88
N PRO A 297 -21.37 -8.71 -14.21
CA PRO A 297 -20.70 -9.71 -15.03
C PRO A 297 -19.18 -9.74 -14.82
N GLU A 298 -18.58 -8.56 -14.58
CA GLU A 298 -17.16 -8.39 -14.30
C GLU A 298 -16.76 -8.98 -12.93
N ALA A 299 -17.61 -8.88 -11.91
CA ALA A 299 -17.31 -9.52 -10.64
C ALA A 299 -17.42 -11.06 -10.72
N ALA A 300 -18.43 -11.56 -11.43
CA ALA A 300 -18.60 -13.00 -11.65
C ALA A 300 -17.44 -13.62 -12.44
N SER A 301 -17.04 -13.00 -13.55
CA SER A 301 -15.94 -13.52 -14.34
C SER A 301 -14.58 -13.40 -13.62
N ALA A 302 -14.42 -12.45 -12.69
CA ALA A 302 -13.23 -12.36 -11.84
C ALA A 302 -13.16 -13.52 -10.82
N VAL A 303 -14.31 -13.95 -10.28
CA VAL A 303 -14.42 -15.13 -9.40
C VAL A 303 -14.02 -16.40 -10.16
N TYR A 304 -14.53 -16.59 -11.37
CA TYR A 304 -14.14 -17.73 -12.21
C TYR A 304 -12.64 -17.73 -12.53
N ALA A 305 -12.11 -16.59 -12.97
CA ALA A 305 -10.69 -16.47 -13.29
C ALA A 305 -9.78 -16.76 -12.08
N ALA A 306 -10.20 -16.36 -10.86
CA ALA A 306 -9.47 -16.68 -9.64
C ALA A 306 -9.45 -18.19 -9.36
N ILE A 307 -10.60 -18.87 -9.48
CA ILE A 307 -10.72 -20.32 -9.27
C ILE A 307 -9.86 -21.08 -10.29
N GLU A 308 -10.02 -20.78 -11.57
CA GLU A 308 -9.27 -21.43 -12.65
C GLU A 308 -7.77 -21.14 -12.55
N GLY A 309 -7.38 -19.90 -12.25
CA GLY A 309 -5.99 -19.50 -12.08
C GLY A 309 -5.31 -20.23 -10.93
N LEU A 310 -6.00 -20.43 -9.81
CA LEU A 310 -5.49 -21.22 -8.68
C LEU A 310 -5.32 -22.70 -9.08
N ILE A 311 -6.33 -23.29 -9.72
CA ILE A 311 -6.28 -24.69 -10.19
C ILE A 311 -5.14 -24.89 -11.20
N ALA A 312 -5.01 -24.00 -12.19
CA ALA A 312 -3.97 -24.06 -13.22
C ALA A 312 -2.55 -23.90 -12.63
N ALA A 313 -2.40 -23.11 -11.56
CA ALA A 313 -1.15 -22.97 -10.83
C ALA A 313 -0.82 -24.20 -9.94
N GLY A 314 -1.60 -25.28 -10.03
CA GLY A 314 -1.48 -26.46 -9.18
C GLY A 314 -1.84 -26.20 -7.71
N LYS A 315 -2.46 -25.04 -7.44
CA LYS A 315 -2.97 -24.66 -6.12
C LYS A 315 -4.44 -25.04 -6.02
N ARG A 316 -4.93 -25.12 -4.79
CA ARG A 316 -6.35 -25.39 -4.53
C ARG A 316 -7.10 -24.07 -4.37
N ALA A 317 -8.23 -23.96 -5.05
CA ALA A 317 -9.17 -22.86 -4.89
C ALA A 317 -9.98 -23.07 -3.61
N TYR A 318 -9.73 -22.22 -2.61
CA TYR A 318 -10.34 -22.28 -1.29
C TYR A 318 -11.23 -21.06 -1.02
N ALA A 319 -12.18 -21.21 -0.09
CA ALA A 319 -13.07 -20.12 0.28
C ALA A 319 -12.38 -18.90 0.92
N HIS A 320 -11.13 -19.05 1.36
CA HIS A 320 -10.36 -17.97 1.96
C HIS A 320 -9.39 -17.28 0.99
N ASN A 321 -9.09 -17.87 -0.17
CA ASN A 321 -8.18 -17.27 -1.16
C ASN A 321 -8.92 -16.83 -2.44
N VAL A 322 -9.92 -17.56 -2.91
CA VAL A 322 -10.71 -17.18 -4.09
C VAL A 322 -11.24 -15.73 -4.01
N PRO A 323 -11.79 -15.25 -2.88
CA PRO A 323 -12.28 -13.86 -2.79
C PRO A 323 -11.17 -12.82 -2.94
N LEU A 324 -10.00 -13.05 -2.34
CA LEU A 324 -8.88 -12.11 -2.40
C LEU A 324 -8.28 -12.07 -3.80
N GLU A 325 -8.09 -13.24 -4.41
CA GLU A 325 -7.59 -13.36 -5.78
C GLU A 325 -8.56 -12.73 -6.79
N ALA A 326 -9.88 -12.96 -6.64
CA ALA A 326 -10.91 -12.36 -7.48
C ALA A 326 -11.01 -10.85 -7.30
N GLN A 327 -10.88 -10.35 -6.06
CA GLN A 327 -10.84 -8.91 -5.77
C GLN A 327 -9.64 -8.25 -6.43
N ASN A 328 -8.46 -8.88 -6.37
CA ASN A 328 -7.26 -8.37 -7.02
C ASN A 328 -7.43 -8.34 -8.55
N ILE A 329 -8.03 -9.37 -9.14
CA ILE A 329 -8.34 -9.41 -10.58
C ILE A 329 -9.30 -8.27 -10.96
N LEU A 330 -10.38 -8.08 -10.20
CA LEU A 330 -11.38 -7.04 -10.44
C LEU A 330 -10.79 -5.62 -10.28
N LEU A 331 -10.00 -5.38 -9.23
CA LEU A 331 -9.34 -4.09 -9.01
C LEU A 331 -8.35 -3.76 -10.13
N LYS A 332 -7.61 -4.78 -10.61
CA LYS A 332 -6.70 -4.62 -11.74
C LYS A 332 -7.46 -4.35 -13.04
N HIS A 333 -8.62 -4.99 -13.26
CA HIS A 333 -9.50 -4.73 -14.41
C HIS A 333 -9.98 -3.26 -14.46
N PHE A 334 -10.36 -2.68 -13.32
CA PHE A 334 -10.82 -1.29 -13.24
C PHE A 334 -9.68 -0.25 -13.09
N GLY A 335 -8.41 -0.66 -13.09
CA GLY A 335 -7.25 0.23 -13.14
C GLY A 335 -7.21 1.29 -12.03
N GLY A 336 -7.69 0.95 -10.82
CA GLY A 336 -7.76 1.88 -9.68
C GLY A 336 -8.96 2.85 -9.66
N ARG A 337 -9.91 2.71 -10.60
CA ARG A 337 -11.18 3.47 -10.62
C ARG A 337 -12.25 2.88 -9.71
N LEU A 338 -12.10 1.61 -9.32
CA LEU A 338 -12.97 0.92 -8.37
C LEU A 338 -12.28 0.89 -7.00
N ARG A 339 -12.98 1.29 -5.94
CA ARG A 339 -12.39 1.27 -4.60
C ARG A 339 -12.27 -0.18 -4.10
N PRO A 340 -11.24 -0.53 -3.32
CA PRO A 340 -11.08 -1.90 -2.77
C PRO A 340 -12.29 -2.42 -2.02
N ALA A 341 -12.98 -1.57 -1.25
CA ALA A 341 -14.20 -1.94 -0.55
C ALA A 341 -15.34 -2.29 -1.53
N GLU A 342 -15.57 -1.45 -2.54
CA GLU A 342 -16.59 -1.69 -3.57
C GLU A 342 -16.28 -2.95 -4.40
N ALA A 343 -15.00 -3.21 -4.69
CA ALA A 343 -14.59 -4.44 -5.36
C ALA A 343 -14.85 -5.66 -4.47
N SER A 344 -14.60 -5.56 -3.17
CA SER A 344 -14.88 -6.63 -2.21
C SER A 344 -16.38 -6.94 -2.16
N ASP A 345 -17.22 -5.90 -2.12
CA ASP A 345 -18.67 -6.03 -2.06
C ASP A 345 -19.21 -6.69 -3.35
N GLN A 346 -18.70 -6.27 -4.51
CA GLN A 346 -19.08 -6.86 -5.80
C GLN A 346 -18.65 -8.32 -5.93
N ILE A 347 -17.43 -8.67 -5.49
CA ILE A 347 -16.95 -10.06 -5.50
C ILE A 347 -17.76 -10.93 -4.56
N GLN A 348 -18.10 -10.43 -3.36
CA GLN A 348 -18.89 -11.19 -2.41
C GLN A 348 -20.31 -11.43 -2.95
N ALA A 349 -20.92 -10.42 -3.57
CA ALA A 349 -22.22 -10.55 -4.23
C ALA A 349 -22.17 -11.55 -5.39
N ALA A 350 -21.07 -11.55 -6.17
CA ALA A 350 -20.86 -12.50 -7.27
C ALA A 350 -20.72 -13.94 -6.78
N ILE A 351 -19.93 -14.18 -5.73
CA ILE A 351 -19.78 -15.52 -5.15
C ILE A 351 -21.12 -16.05 -4.66
N VAL A 352 -21.89 -15.23 -3.94
CA VAL A 352 -23.21 -15.62 -3.42
C VAL A 352 -24.16 -15.92 -4.58
N GLY A 353 -24.28 -15.02 -5.55
CA GLY A 353 -25.21 -15.20 -6.65
C GLY A 353 -24.83 -16.34 -7.61
N LEU A 354 -23.54 -16.59 -7.84
CA LEU A 354 -23.09 -17.74 -8.64
C LEU A 354 -23.32 -19.08 -7.92
N ALA A 355 -23.18 -19.11 -6.59
CA ALA A 355 -23.48 -20.30 -5.80
C ALA A 355 -24.98 -20.58 -5.72
N GLU A 356 -25.81 -19.55 -5.52
CA GLU A 356 -27.27 -19.67 -5.48
C GLU A 356 -27.88 -20.07 -6.84
N SER A 357 -27.20 -19.74 -7.93
CA SER A 357 -27.57 -20.17 -9.29
C SER A 357 -26.95 -21.52 -9.69
N ASP A 358 -26.37 -22.25 -8.74
CA ASP A 358 -25.71 -23.55 -8.94
C ASP A 358 -24.61 -23.53 -10.03
N LYS A 359 -24.02 -22.37 -10.34
CA LYS A 359 -22.94 -22.25 -11.35
C LYS A 359 -21.57 -22.53 -10.77
N ILE A 360 -21.40 -22.33 -9.46
CA ILE A 360 -20.24 -22.75 -8.69
C ILE A 360 -20.68 -23.54 -7.45
N GLU A 361 -19.89 -24.53 -7.06
CA GLU A 361 -20.04 -25.22 -5.79
C GLU A 361 -18.95 -24.78 -4.81
N ILE A 362 -19.36 -24.23 -3.67
CA ILE A 362 -18.47 -23.90 -2.57
C ILE A 362 -18.46 -25.08 -1.60
N HIS A 363 -17.43 -25.92 -1.66
CA HIS A 363 -17.28 -27.01 -0.71
C HIS A 363 -16.76 -26.50 0.65
N PRO A 364 -17.44 -26.83 1.77
CA PRO A 364 -17.09 -26.29 3.09
C PRO A 364 -15.92 -27.00 3.80
N GLU A 365 -15.37 -28.10 3.27
CA GLU A 365 -14.23 -28.81 3.88
C GLU A 365 -12.89 -28.53 3.16
N PRO A 366 -11.75 -28.47 3.89
CA PRO A 366 -10.43 -28.09 3.34
C PRO A 366 -9.81 -29.11 2.35
N ARG A 367 -10.53 -30.16 1.97
CA ARG A 367 -10.01 -31.24 1.11
C ARG A 367 -10.70 -31.42 -0.25
N LYS A 368 -11.73 -30.65 -0.59
CA LYS A 368 -12.33 -30.64 -1.95
C LYS A 368 -12.42 -29.21 -2.48
N ASP A 369 -11.94 -29.03 -3.72
CA ASP A 369 -11.73 -27.74 -4.38
C ASP A 369 -13.07 -27.11 -4.82
N TRP A 370 -13.13 -25.78 -5.01
CA TRP A 370 -14.28 -25.14 -5.67
C TRP A 370 -14.52 -25.77 -7.04
N LEU A 371 -15.77 -26.10 -7.37
CA LEU A 371 -16.14 -26.74 -8.64
C LEU A 371 -17.02 -25.81 -9.48
N ILE A 372 -16.66 -25.63 -10.75
CA ILE A 372 -17.50 -24.95 -11.74
C ILE A 372 -18.52 -25.98 -12.24
N LEU A 373 -19.78 -25.80 -11.88
CA LEU A 373 -20.84 -26.77 -12.11
C LEU A 373 -21.50 -26.63 -13.49
N GLU A 374 -21.61 -25.41 -14.01
CA GLU A 374 -22.07 -25.12 -15.37
C GLU A 374 -21.02 -24.28 -16.12
N ARG A 375 -20.49 -24.83 -17.22
CA ARG A 375 -19.66 -24.07 -18.18
C ARG A 375 -20.56 -23.44 -19.24
N GLU A 376 -21.33 -22.44 -18.87
CA GLU A 376 -21.80 -21.47 -19.86
C GLU A 376 -20.60 -20.60 -20.26
N ILE A 377 -20.41 -20.38 -21.57
CA ILE A 377 -19.40 -19.47 -22.11
C ILE A 377 -19.82 -18.05 -21.71
N LEU A 378 -19.48 -17.65 -20.48
CA LEU A 378 -19.57 -16.27 -20.01
C LEU A 378 -18.27 -15.59 -20.45
N GLU A 379 -18.39 -14.50 -21.21
CA GLU A 379 -17.30 -13.80 -21.87
C GLU A 379 -16.11 -13.55 -20.93
N GLU A 380 -14.91 -13.95 -21.39
CA GLU A 380 -13.65 -13.88 -20.65
C GLU A 380 -13.39 -12.47 -20.10
N ILE A 381 -13.17 -12.35 -18.78
CA ILE A 381 -12.38 -11.22 -18.29
C ILE A 381 -10.96 -11.45 -18.74
N VAL A 382 -10.54 -10.63 -19.68
CA VAL A 382 -9.15 -10.44 -20.04
C VAL A 382 -8.40 -9.98 -18.80
N VAL A 383 -7.60 -10.90 -18.24
CA VAL A 383 -6.53 -10.66 -17.28
C VAL A 383 -5.75 -9.45 -17.79
N PRO A 384 -5.49 -8.40 -16.99
CA PRO A 384 -4.86 -7.20 -17.51
C PRO A 384 -3.51 -7.62 -18.05
N GLU A 385 -3.32 -7.38 -19.36
CA GLU A 385 -2.13 -7.76 -20.08
C GLU A 385 -0.94 -7.45 -19.20
N VAL A 386 -0.21 -8.50 -18.80
CA VAL A 386 1.11 -8.29 -18.24
C VAL A 386 1.85 -7.49 -19.31
N SER A 387 2.30 -6.27 -18.96
CA SER A 387 2.74 -5.33 -19.98
C SER A 387 3.93 -5.97 -20.69
N ARG A 388 3.79 -6.16 -22.00
CA ARG A 388 4.90 -6.63 -22.83
C ARG A 388 5.90 -5.49 -23.04
N LYS A 389 5.59 -4.27 -22.58
CA LYS A 389 6.39 -3.07 -22.81
C LYS A 389 7.64 -3.05 -21.97
N ILE A 390 8.78 -2.96 -22.65
CA ILE A 390 10.10 -2.87 -22.04
C ILE A 390 10.69 -1.53 -22.39
N PHE A 391 11.02 -0.71 -21.39
CA PHE A 391 11.68 0.55 -21.68
C PHE A 391 13.15 0.30 -22.02
N VAL A 392 13.61 0.78 -23.18
CA VAL A 392 14.99 0.63 -23.61
C VAL A 392 15.67 2.00 -23.55
N VAL A 393 16.52 2.16 -22.54
CA VAL A 393 17.40 3.32 -22.38
C VAL A 393 18.65 3.09 -23.19
N HIS A 394 19.04 4.04 -24.03
CA HIS A 394 20.25 3.92 -24.84
C HIS A 394 20.86 5.29 -25.11
N GLY A 395 22.15 5.30 -25.46
CA GLY A 395 22.84 6.50 -25.93
C GLY A 395 22.97 6.54 -27.45
N ARG A 396 24.19 6.63 -27.98
CA ARG A 396 24.49 6.85 -29.41
C ARG A 396 24.70 5.57 -30.21
N ASP A 397 24.91 4.43 -29.55
CA ASP A 397 25.11 3.15 -30.22
C ASP A 397 23.79 2.56 -30.75
N ASP A 398 23.45 2.94 -31.99
CA ASP A 398 22.27 2.44 -32.69
C ASP A 398 22.34 0.95 -32.99
N ALA A 399 23.53 0.38 -33.19
CA ALA A 399 23.69 -1.04 -33.50
C ALA A 399 23.27 -1.90 -32.30
N THR A 400 23.80 -1.61 -31.11
CA THR A 400 23.46 -2.29 -29.86
C THR A 400 21.97 -2.10 -29.52
N LYS A 401 21.45 -0.88 -29.67
CA LYS A 401 20.03 -0.58 -29.49
C LYS A 401 19.15 -1.41 -30.41
N ASN A 402 19.48 -1.48 -31.71
CA ASN A 402 18.68 -2.23 -32.68
C ASN A 402 18.73 -3.74 -32.40
N GLU A 403 19.91 -4.29 -32.06
CA GLU A 403 20.06 -5.70 -31.70
C GLU A 403 19.19 -6.08 -30.50
N VAL A 404 19.23 -5.26 -29.44
CA VAL A 404 18.40 -5.48 -28.23
C VAL A 404 16.92 -5.32 -28.54
N SER A 405 16.54 -4.29 -29.30
CA SER A 405 15.15 -4.07 -29.72
C SER A 405 14.61 -5.22 -30.56
N LEU A 406 15.41 -5.77 -31.47
CA LEU A 406 15.02 -6.92 -32.30
C LEU A 406 14.89 -8.19 -31.46
N PHE A 407 15.83 -8.44 -30.54
CA PHE A 407 15.75 -9.58 -29.62
C PHE A 407 14.49 -9.52 -28.75
N LEU A 408 14.24 -8.37 -28.10
CA LEU A 408 13.04 -8.17 -27.27
C LEU A 408 11.76 -8.40 -28.10
N GLY A 409 11.70 -7.86 -29.32
CA GLY A 409 10.62 -8.13 -30.26
C GLY A 409 10.46 -9.60 -30.62
N ALA A 410 11.57 -10.30 -30.88
CA ALA A 410 11.56 -11.71 -31.27
C ALA A 410 11.05 -12.63 -30.15
N ILE A 411 11.35 -12.33 -28.88
CA ILE A 411 10.78 -13.04 -27.72
C ILE A 411 9.38 -12.54 -27.33
N GLY A 412 8.75 -11.71 -28.17
CA GLY A 412 7.38 -11.26 -27.98
C GLY A 412 7.22 -10.13 -26.97
N LEU A 413 8.20 -9.27 -26.81
CA LEU A 413 8.12 -8.05 -26.00
C LEU A 413 8.08 -6.79 -26.88
N GLU A 414 7.59 -5.69 -26.32
CA GLU A 414 7.40 -4.41 -26.99
C GLU A 414 8.43 -3.37 -26.50
N PRO A 415 9.56 -3.17 -27.19
CA PRO A 415 10.54 -2.17 -26.79
C PRO A 415 9.98 -0.74 -26.94
N ILE A 416 9.97 0.03 -25.85
CA ILE A 416 9.75 1.48 -25.85
C ILE A 416 11.10 2.16 -25.96
N ILE A 417 11.33 2.84 -27.07
CA ILE A 417 12.53 3.66 -27.29
C ILE A 417 12.10 5.11 -27.41
N LEU A 418 12.53 5.94 -26.47
CA LEU A 418 12.00 7.30 -26.28
C LEU A 418 12.06 8.16 -27.54
N HIS A 419 13.16 8.14 -28.29
CA HIS A 419 13.30 8.99 -29.48
C HIS A 419 12.40 8.56 -30.65
N MET A 420 11.93 7.31 -30.67
CA MET A 420 10.99 6.81 -31.69
C MET A 420 9.53 7.15 -31.36
N ARG A 421 9.24 7.57 -30.13
CA ARG A 421 7.89 7.97 -29.72
C ARG A 421 7.56 9.39 -30.22
N PRO A 422 6.30 9.68 -30.58
CA PRO A 422 5.92 11.02 -31.03
C PRO A 422 6.08 12.06 -29.91
N ASN A 423 6.63 13.22 -30.24
CA ASN A 423 6.81 14.30 -29.25
C ASN A 423 5.46 14.95 -28.86
N GLY A 424 4.52 15.11 -29.80
CA GLY A 424 3.16 15.59 -29.52
C GLY A 424 3.07 16.96 -28.83
N GLY A 425 4.09 17.82 -29.00
CA GLY A 425 4.18 19.11 -28.30
C GLY A 425 4.59 19.03 -26.82
N ARG A 426 4.80 17.82 -26.28
CA ARG A 426 5.20 17.58 -24.88
C ARG A 426 6.67 17.92 -24.65
N HIS A 427 6.98 18.38 -23.43
CA HIS A 427 8.37 18.45 -22.97
C HIS A 427 8.99 17.05 -22.90
N LEU A 428 10.29 16.94 -23.19
CA LEU A 428 10.99 15.66 -23.25
C LEU A 428 10.89 14.85 -21.94
N LEU A 429 10.95 15.53 -20.79
CA LEU A 429 10.81 14.89 -19.49
C LEU A 429 9.37 14.39 -19.23
N THR A 430 8.36 15.14 -19.66
CA THR A 430 6.95 14.71 -19.57
C THR A 430 6.74 13.47 -20.43
N LYS A 431 7.20 13.50 -21.68
CA LYS A 431 7.16 12.35 -22.60
C LYS A 431 7.86 11.13 -21.98
N PHE A 432 9.05 11.32 -21.40
CA PHE A 432 9.78 10.26 -20.74
C PHE A 432 9.00 9.62 -19.59
N ARG A 433 8.41 10.43 -18.70
CA ARG A 433 7.59 9.94 -17.58
C ARG A 433 6.37 9.15 -18.05
N GLU A 434 5.62 9.70 -19.02
CA GLU A 434 4.40 9.08 -19.55
C GLU A 434 4.69 7.77 -20.28
N GLU A 435 5.74 7.73 -21.12
CA GLU A 435 6.14 6.49 -21.81
C GLU A 435 6.69 5.45 -20.82
N ALA A 436 7.27 5.89 -19.70
CA ALA A 436 7.73 5.01 -18.63
C ALA A 436 6.59 4.50 -17.73
N ASP A 437 5.40 5.11 -17.70
CA ASP A 437 4.28 4.67 -16.84
C ASP A 437 3.66 3.34 -17.29
N GLY A 438 3.87 2.94 -18.55
CA GLY A 438 3.36 1.69 -19.11
C GLY A 438 4.37 0.54 -19.18
N ALA A 439 5.61 0.74 -18.71
CA ALA A 439 6.66 -0.28 -18.74
C ALA A 439 6.86 -0.89 -17.35
N ASP A 440 6.81 -2.21 -17.26
CA ASP A 440 7.01 -2.95 -16.01
C ASP A 440 8.49 -3.39 -15.84
N PHE A 441 9.32 -3.20 -16.87
CA PHE A 441 10.74 -3.54 -16.86
C PHE A 441 11.54 -2.56 -17.73
N ALA A 442 12.79 -2.29 -17.33
CA ALA A 442 13.70 -1.44 -18.10
C ALA A 442 15.02 -2.15 -18.43
N VAL A 443 15.47 -2.00 -19.67
CA VAL A 443 16.78 -2.44 -20.16
C VAL A 443 17.63 -1.20 -20.47
N VAL A 444 18.76 -1.08 -19.80
CA VAL A 444 19.66 0.06 -19.91
C VAL A 444 20.93 -0.33 -20.66
N LEU A 445 21.19 0.33 -21.80
CA LEU A 445 22.36 0.05 -22.63
C LEU A 445 23.52 0.95 -22.22
N MET A 446 24.47 0.38 -21.49
CA MET A 446 25.71 1.05 -21.09
C MET A 446 26.79 0.81 -22.14
N THR A 447 26.86 1.72 -23.12
CA THR A 447 27.84 1.70 -24.22
C THR A 447 28.91 2.78 -24.04
N PRO A 448 30.12 2.60 -24.60
CA PRO A 448 31.23 3.55 -24.48
C PRO A 448 31.04 4.80 -25.36
N ASP A 449 29.95 5.55 -25.14
CA ASP A 449 29.55 6.68 -25.98
C ASP A 449 30.33 7.97 -25.70
N ASP A 450 30.72 8.15 -24.44
CA ASP A 450 31.44 9.31 -23.94
C ASP A 450 32.73 8.85 -23.25
N GLU A 451 33.70 9.75 -23.12
CA GLU A 451 34.87 9.57 -22.26
C GLU A 451 34.78 10.48 -21.04
N GLY A 452 35.14 9.97 -19.87
CA GLY A 452 35.05 10.70 -18.60
C GLY A 452 36.19 10.36 -17.66
N GLY A 453 36.34 11.14 -16.59
CA GLY A 453 37.38 10.90 -15.60
C GLY A 453 37.45 12.04 -14.60
N LEU A 454 38.17 11.82 -13.50
CA LEU A 454 38.35 12.82 -12.45
C LEU A 454 38.95 14.11 -13.03
N ALA A 455 38.44 15.26 -12.59
CA ALA A 455 38.95 16.55 -13.05
C ALA A 455 40.45 16.68 -12.73
N GLY A 456 41.24 17.08 -13.73
CA GLY A 456 42.70 17.22 -13.60
C GLY A 456 43.50 15.93 -13.82
N VAL A 457 42.84 14.78 -13.96
CA VAL A 457 43.48 13.52 -14.33
C VAL A 457 43.38 13.33 -15.84
N ALA A 458 44.51 13.02 -16.49
CA ALA A 458 44.58 12.82 -17.93
C ALA A 458 43.98 11.48 -18.38
N ASP A 459 43.89 10.51 -17.46
CA ASP A 459 43.25 9.22 -17.69
C ASP A 459 41.74 9.41 -17.87
N ARG A 460 41.29 9.26 -19.12
CA ARG A 460 39.88 9.28 -19.50
C ARG A 460 39.46 7.86 -19.81
N LYS A 461 38.37 7.41 -19.20
CA LYS A 461 37.80 6.08 -19.39
C LYS A 461 36.53 6.16 -20.23
N PRO A 462 36.28 5.16 -21.08
CA PRO A 462 34.98 5.03 -21.74
C PRO A 462 33.87 4.92 -20.69
N ARG A 463 32.76 5.62 -20.92
CA ARG A 463 31.60 5.61 -20.03
C ARG A 463 30.28 5.69 -20.80
N ALA A 464 29.22 5.25 -20.14
CA ALA A 464 27.87 5.48 -20.63
C ALA A 464 27.57 7.00 -20.67
N ARG A 465 26.77 7.41 -21.65
CA ARG A 465 26.34 8.80 -21.77
C ARG A 465 25.65 9.26 -20.48
N GLN A 466 25.87 10.48 -20.02
CA GLN A 466 25.33 10.94 -18.73
C GLN A 466 23.79 10.82 -18.63
N ASN A 467 23.06 11.04 -19.72
CA ASN A 467 21.62 10.86 -19.75
C ASN A 467 21.22 9.40 -19.48
N VAL A 468 21.98 8.44 -20.00
CA VAL A 468 21.76 6.99 -19.75
C VAL A 468 21.93 6.68 -18.27
N VAL A 469 22.95 7.26 -17.62
CA VAL A 469 23.17 7.08 -16.17
C VAL A 469 22.06 7.73 -15.34
N LEU A 470 21.56 8.90 -15.74
CA LEU A 470 20.42 9.54 -15.10
C LEU A 470 19.14 8.69 -15.24
N GLU A 471 18.87 8.18 -16.43
CA GLU A 471 17.70 7.35 -16.72
C GLU A 471 17.77 5.99 -16.00
N LEU A 472 18.98 5.41 -15.85
CA LEU A 472 19.21 4.26 -14.97
C LEU A 472 18.75 4.55 -13.54
N GLY A 473 19.21 5.67 -12.96
CA GLY A 473 18.80 6.10 -11.62
C GLY A 473 17.28 6.30 -11.49
N PHE A 474 16.65 6.87 -12.53
CA PHE A 474 15.20 7.04 -12.57
C PHE A 474 14.45 5.69 -12.54
N PHE A 475 14.85 4.72 -13.37
CA PHE A 475 14.17 3.42 -13.42
C PHE A 475 14.40 2.59 -12.16
N LEU A 476 15.54 2.73 -11.50
CA LEU A 476 15.77 2.11 -10.19
C LEU A 476 14.81 2.66 -9.13
N GLY A 477 14.61 3.98 -9.10
CA GLY A 477 13.65 4.60 -8.19
C GLY A 477 12.19 4.29 -8.53
N LYS A 478 11.87 4.13 -9.82
CA LYS A 478 10.49 3.90 -10.30
C LYS A 478 10.06 2.45 -10.22
N LEU A 479 10.88 1.52 -10.72
CA LEU A 479 10.54 0.10 -10.87
C LEU A 479 11.17 -0.78 -9.78
N GLY A 480 12.19 -0.26 -9.08
CA GLY A 480 13.02 -1.05 -8.18
C GLY A 480 14.10 -1.85 -8.92
N PRO A 481 15.19 -2.26 -8.23
CA PRO A 481 16.34 -2.92 -8.85
C PRO A 481 16.01 -4.29 -9.48
N ALA A 482 15.00 -5.00 -8.97
CA ALA A 482 14.60 -6.31 -9.50
C ALA A 482 13.96 -6.25 -10.90
N ASN A 483 13.59 -5.05 -11.37
CA ASN A 483 12.90 -4.82 -12.64
C ASN A 483 13.74 -3.98 -13.62
N VAL A 484 15.06 -3.90 -13.38
CA VAL A 484 16.01 -3.13 -14.20
C VAL A 484 17.25 -3.98 -14.49
N ALA A 485 17.61 -4.12 -15.76
CA ALA A 485 18.84 -4.77 -16.18
C ALA A 485 19.72 -3.81 -16.99
N ALA A 486 21.01 -3.77 -16.68
CA ALA A 486 21.99 -2.96 -17.40
C ALA A 486 22.86 -3.87 -18.30
N LEU A 487 22.77 -3.69 -19.62
CA LEU A 487 23.65 -4.36 -20.59
C LEU A 487 24.91 -3.52 -20.78
N VAL A 488 26.07 -4.08 -20.44
CA VAL A 488 27.36 -3.39 -20.45
C VAL A 488 28.20 -3.85 -21.62
N LYS A 489 28.43 -2.97 -22.58
CA LYS A 489 29.28 -3.23 -23.75
C LYS A 489 30.71 -2.75 -23.47
N ASP A 490 31.68 -3.63 -23.68
CA ASP A 490 33.10 -3.37 -23.44
C ASP A 490 33.41 -2.91 -21.99
N ASP A 491 34.55 -2.27 -21.79
CA ASP A 491 34.99 -1.76 -20.49
C ASP A 491 34.51 -0.32 -20.27
N VAL A 492 33.28 -0.20 -19.76
CA VAL A 492 32.58 1.05 -19.48
C VAL A 492 32.55 1.31 -17.97
N GLU A 493 32.87 2.54 -17.56
CA GLU A 493 32.76 2.97 -16.16
C GLU A 493 31.33 2.79 -15.63
N LYS A 494 31.20 2.09 -14.50
CA LYS A 494 29.93 1.80 -13.83
C LYS A 494 29.82 2.64 -12.55
N PRO A 495 28.66 3.23 -12.24
CA PRO A 495 28.46 3.93 -10.97
C PRO A 495 28.63 2.98 -9.79
N SER A 496 29.40 3.39 -8.78
CA SER A 496 29.79 2.57 -7.63
C SER A 496 28.65 2.22 -6.68
N ASP A 497 27.63 3.08 -6.56
CA ASP A 497 26.60 3.00 -5.51
C ASP A 497 25.36 2.18 -5.90
N PHE A 498 25.41 1.51 -7.05
CA PHE A 498 24.31 0.71 -7.57
C PHE A 498 24.43 -0.78 -7.21
N ASP A 499 24.57 -1.05 -5.91
CA ASP A 499 24.51 -2.40 -5.36
C ASP A 499 23.12 -3.00 -5.56
N GLY A 500 23.04 -4.13 -6.27
CA GLY A 500 21.79 -4.88 -6.50
C GLY A 500 21.22 -4.83 -7.92
N ILE A 501 21.87 -4.16 -8.87
CA ILE A 501 21.47 -4.18 -10.30
C ILE A 501 22.13 -5.37 -11.01
N ALA A 502 21.39 -6.01 -11.91
CA ALA A 502 21.94 -6.97 -12.85
C ALA A 502 22.76 -6.26 -13.94
N TYR A 503 24.08 -6.20 -13.76
CA TYR A 503 25.02 -5.82 -14.83
C TYR A 503 25.35 -7.04 -15.68
N ILE A 504 24.80 -7.07 -16.90
CA ILE A 504 24.97 -8.15 -17.85
C ILE A 504 26.01 -7.74 -18.90
N PRO A 505 27.14 -8.44 -19.03
CA PRO A 505 28.07 -8.20 -20.13
C PRO A 505 27.37 -8.40 -21.48
N PHE A 506 27.55 -7.45 -22.39
CA PHE A 506 26.96 -7.49 -23.74
C PHE A 506 27.96 -8.06 -24.74
N ASP A 507 27.77 -9.33 -25.14
CA ASP A 507 28.50 -9.96 -26.23
C ASP A 507 27.81 -9.69 -27.59
N ALA A 508 28.27 -8.68 -28.32
CA ALA A 508 27.68 -8.28 -29.61
C ALA A 508 27.65 -9.46 -30.60
N GLY A 509 26.47 -9.76 -31.17
CA GLY A 509 26.26 -10.91 -32.04
C GLY A 509 26.30 -12.27 -31.34
N GLY A 510 26.48 -12.30 -30.02
CA GLY A 510 26.46 -13.49 -29.19
C GLY A 510 25.07 -13.78 -28.58
N THR A 511 25.00 -14.87 -27.81
CA THR A 511 23.76 -15.37 -27.19
C THR A 511 23.80 -15.34 -25.66
N THR A 512 24.94 -14.97 -25.06
CA THR A 512 25.13 -15.04 -23.61
C THR A 512 24.29 -13.98 -22.92
N TRP A 513 24.39 -12.72 -23.37
CA TRP A 513 23.60 -11.61 -22.85
C TRP A 513 22.10 -11.83 -23.00
N LYS A 514 21.66 -12.48 -24.10
CA LYS A 514 20.26 -12.83 -24.35
C LYS A 514 19.72 -13.78 -23.29
N THR A 515 20.50 -14.81 -22.95
CA THR A 515 20.14 -15.81 -21.94
C THR A 515 20.12 -15.21 -20.53
N LEU A 516 21.11 -14.37 -20.21
CA LEU A 516 21.18 -13.68 -18.93
C LEU A 516 20.02 -12.68 -18.78
N LEU A 517 19.72 -11.91 -19.83
CA LEU A 517 18.59 -10.98 -19.81
C LEU A 517 17.26 -11.73 -19.68
N ALA A 518 17.07 -12.84 -20.39
CA ALA A 518 15.88 -13.68 -20.25
C ALA A 518 15.69 -14.20 -18.82
N ARG A 519 16.78 -14.51 -18.11
CA ARG A 519 16.72 -14.90 -16.69
C ARG A 519 16.22 -13.75 -15.80
N GLU A 520 16.69 -12.53 -16.01
CA GLU A 520 16.21 -11.36 -15.28
C GLU A 520 14.74 -11.04 -15.60
N LEU A 521 14.35 -11.12 -16.87
CA LEU A 521 12.95 -10.98 -17.30
C LEU A 521 12.05 -12.05 -16.64
N GLN A 522 12.52 -13.29 -16.53
CA GLN A 522 11.80 -14.37 -15.87
C GLN A 522 11.67 -14.13 -14.37
N HIS A 523 12.73 -13.66 -13.71
CA HIS A 523 12.70 -13.30 -12.30
C HIS A 523 11.72 -12.17 -12.01
N ALA A 524 11.68 -11.16 -12.88
CA ALA A 524 10.73 -10.05 -12.85
C ALA A 524 9.30 -10.43 -13.30
N LYS A 525 9.06 -11.69 -13.68
CA LYS A 525 7.77 -12.21 -14.15
C LYS A 525 7.23 -11.49 -15.40
N VAL A 526 8.13 -11.03 -16.26
CA VAL A 526 7.81 -10.44 -17.56
C VAL A 526 7.35 -11.55 -18.54
N PRO A 527 6.29 -11.35 -19.33
CA PRO A 527 5.66 -12.38 -20.15
C PRO A 527 6.33 -12.48 -21.54
N PHE A 528 7.45 -13.19 -21.63
CA PHE A 528 8.14 -13.43 -22.91
C PHE A 528 8.04 -14.88 -23.37
N ASP A 529 8.41 -15.16 -24.62
CA ASP A 529 8.47 -16.49 -25.21
C ASP A 529 9.85 -17.14 -24.93
N PRO A 530 9.96 -18.06 -23.95
CA PRO A 530 11.24 -18.66 -23.59
C PRO A 530 11.81 -19.57 -24.68
N ALA A 531 10.95 -20.13 -25.56
CA ALA A 531 11.41 -21.01 -26.63
C ALA A 531 12.20 -20.25 -27.70
N LYS A 532 11.97 -18.93 -27.81
CA LYS A 532 12.64 -18.07 -28.80
C LYS A 532 13.95 -17.46 -28.34
N VAL A 533 14.31 -17.55 -27.05
CA VAL A 533 15.51 -16.88 -26.51
C VAL A 533 16.80 -17.31 -27.22
N LEU A 534 16.92 -18.59 -27.58
CA LEU A 534 18.12 -19.15 -28.22
C LEU A 534 18.07 -19.09 -29.76
N THR A 535 16.90 -18.81 -30.34
CA THR A 535 16.69 -18.78 -31.80
C THR A 535 16.53 -17.37 -32.35
N ALA A 536 16.28 -16.38 -31.48
CA ALA A 536 16.32 -14.95 -31.75
C ALA A 536 17.76 -14.44 -31.68
#